data_AF-A0A660TUJ3-F1
#
_entry.id   AF-A0A660TUJ3-F1
#
_cell.length_a   1.000
_cell.length_b   1.000
_cell.length_c   1.000
_cell.angle_alpha   90.00
_cell.angle_beta   90.00
_cell.angle_gamma   90.00
#
_symmetry.space_group_name_H-M   'P 1'
#
loop_
_entity.id
_entity.type
_entity.pdbx_description
1 polymer ?
#
loop_
_entity_poly.entity_id
_entity_poly.type
_entity_poly.pdbx_seq_one_letter_code
_entity_poly.pdbx_strand_id
1 'polypeptide(L)'
;MGKNYMIKNSVQNTAVYNGIHPGVDKVLETIASGKYLKWDSGRHDIQGNESIAYAERSVLTAEGDFNEDSDIGFFGGSGDPIYLREGDSAVFFPEDGRAPGLTAKGEPSRVRKAVFKIRDR
;
A
#
# COMPACT_ATOMS: atom_id res chain seq x y z
N MET A 1 -1.47 23.51 -7.83
CA MET A 1 -0.97 22.13 -7.96
C MET A 1 -0.69 21.64 -6.54
N GLY A 2 -1.61 20.87 -5.96
CA GLY A 2 -1.42 20.34 -4.60
C GLY A 2 -0.36 19.24 -4.65
N LYS A 3 0.61 19.26 -3.74
CA LYS A 3 1.54 18.15 -3.57
C LYS A 3 0.74 16.95 -3.07
N ASN A 4 0.81 15.82 -3.76
CA ASN A 4 0.22 14.58 -3.28
C ASN A 4 1.23 13.92 -2.32
N TYR A 5 0.77 13.54 -1.13
CA TYR A 5 1.62 12.97 -0.10
C TYR A 5 1.27 11.49 0.08
N MET A 6 2.21 10.60 -0.24
CA MET A 6 2.18 9.23 0.25
C MET A 6 2.60 9.21 1.72
N ILE A 7 1.89 8.43 2.53
CA ILE A 7 2.17 8.28 3.95
C ILE A 7 2.91 6.95 4.19
N LYS A 8 4.12 7.02 4.75
CA LYS A 8 4.87 5.86 5.27
C LYS A 8 5.05 5.99 6.78
N ASN A 9 4.73 4.95 7.54
CA ASN A 9 4.92 4.93 8.99
C ASN A 9 5.05 3.50 9.52
N SER A 10 5.36 3.33 10.80
CA SER A 10 5.26 2.05 11.48
C SER A 10 3.82 1.75 11.88
N VAL A 11 3.40 0.48 11.81
CA VAL A 11 2.12 0.01 12.33
C VAL A 11 1.95 0.34 13.83
N GLN A 12 3.07 0.42 14.57
CA GLN A 12 3.09 0.76 15.99
C GLN A 12 2.71 2.22 16.27
N ASN A 13 2.77 3.10 15.25
CA ASN A 13 2.47 4.52 15.37
C ASN A 13 1.21 4.91 14.57
N THR A 14 0.27 3.97 14.42
CA THR A 14 -0.94 4.18 13.62
C THR A 14 -1.99 5.05 14.28
N ALA A 15 -1.90 5.28 15.59
CA ALA A 15 -2.83 6.13 16.34
C ALA A 15 -2.89 7.58 15.81
N VAL A 16 -1.85 8.05 15.13
CA VAL A 16 -1.83 9.38 14.47
C VAL A 16 -2.80 9.49 13.29
N TYR A 17 -3.33 8.37 12.79
CA TYR A 17 -4.29 8.36 11.68
C TYR A 17 -5.76 8.26 12.13
N ASN A 18 -6.01 8.18 13.44
CA ASN A 18 -7.38 8.14 13.96
C ASN A 18 -8.15 9.41 13.56
N GLY A 19 -9.34 9.23 13.01
CA GLY A 19 -10.25 10.31 12.63
C GLY A 19 -9.92 10.98 11.29
N ILE A 20 -8.92 10.49 10.55
CA ILE A 20 -8.62 11.02 9.20
C ILE A 20 -9.67 10.56 8.18
N HIS A 21 -10.13 9.31 8.29
CA HIS A 21 -11.20 8.78 7.45
C HIS A 21 -11.83 7.55 8.13
N PRO A 22 -13.18 7.36 8.11
CA PRO A 22 -13.82 6.20 8.73
C PRO A 22 -13.33 4.85 8.19
N GLY A 23 -12.92 4.82 6.93
CA GLY A 23 -12.31 3.62 6.33
C GLY A 23 -10.93 3.31 6.91
N VAL A 24 -10.14 4.33 7.23
CA VAL A 24 -8.83 4.18 7.87
C VAL A 24 -9.01 3.70 9.31
N ASP A 25 -9.93 4.31 10.06
CA ASP A 25 -10.24 3.90 11.44
C ASP A 25 -10.63 2.42 11.50
N LYS A 26 -11.50 1.97 10.58
CA LYS A 26 -11.90 0.56 10.48
C LYS A 26 -10.72 -0.38 10.18
N VAL A 27 -9.76 0.06 9.37
CA VAL A 27 -8.52 -0.71 9.09
C VAL A 27 -7.67 -0.79 10.36
N LEU A 28 -7.49 0.31 11.08
CA LEU A 28 -6.73 0.33 12.33
C LEU A 28 -7.35 -0.56 13.41
N GLU A 29 -8.67 -0.50 13.58
CA GLU A 29 -9.42 -1.39 14.48
C GLU A 29 -9.26 -2.86 14.08
N THR A 30 -9.29 -3.16 12.77
CA THR A 30 -9.10 -4.52 12.26
C THR A 30 -7.71 -5.04 12.59
N ILE A 31 -6.67 -4.22 12.41
CA ILE A 31 -5.29 -4.53 12.78
C ILE A 31 -5.18 -4.72 14.30
N ALA A 32 -5.64 -3.77 15.10
CA ALA A 32 -5.56 -3.81 16.56
C ALA A 32 -6.29 -5.01 17.17
N SER A 33 -7.41 -5.43 16.57
CA SER A 33 -8.18 -6.59 17.04
C SER A 33 -7.54 -7.94 16.71
N GLY A 34 -6.52 -7.98 15.84
CA GLY A 34 -5.89 -9.23 15.38
C GLY A 34 -6.82 -10.15 14.58
N LYS A 35 -8.04 -9.72 14.22
CA LYS A 35 -9.03 -10.54 13.52
C LYS A 35 -8.51 -11.08 12.17
N TYR A 36 -7.63 -10.33 11.52
CA TYR A 36 -7.02 -10.71 10.25
C TYR A 36 -6.18 -11.99 10.33
N LEU A 37 -5.70 -12.38 11.53
CA LEU A 37 -4.95 -13.63 11.74
C LEU A 37 -5.79 -14.89 11.57
N LYS A 38 -7.13 -14.76 11.52
CA LYS A 38 -8.08 -15.86 11.39
C LYS A 38 -8.72 -15.93 10.00
N TRP A 39 -8.34 -15.05 9.06
CA TRP A 39 -8.88 -15.06 7.71
C TRP A 39 -8.37 -16.28 6.94
N ASP A 40 -9.19 -16.82 6.02
CA ASP A 40 -8.82 -17.94 5.15
C ASP A 40 -7.49 -17.64 4.43
N SER A 41 -6.75 -18.71 4.12
CA SER A 41 -5.41 -18.60 3.55
C SER A 41 -5.40 -17.74 2.27
N GLY A 42 -4.72 -16.60 2.38
CA GLY A 42 -4.39 -15.62 1.36
C GLY A 42 -3.06 -14.96 1.74
N ARG A 43 -2.83 -13.69 1.39
CA ARG A 43 -1.57 -12.98 1.73
C ARG A 43 -1.58 -12.53 3.21
N HIS A 44 -1.46 -13.45 4.16
CA HIS A 44 -1.59 -13.14 5.60
C HIS A 44 -0.63 -13.97 6.49
N ASP A 45 0.66 -13.62 6.46
CA ASP A 45 1.45 -13.27 7.65
C ASP A 45 2.17 -11.96 7.28
N ILE A 46 2.76 -11.22 8.22
CA ILE A 46 3.60 -10.06 7.88
C ILE A 46 5.04 -10.49 8.13
N GLN A 47 5.81 -10.70 7.06
CA GLN A 47 7.19 -11.15 7.16
C GLN A 47 8.01 -10.58 6.00
N GLY A 48 9.25 -10.18 6.30
CA GLY A 48 10.23 -9.79 5.30
C GLY A 48 10.15 -8.31 4.91
N ASN A 49 11.03 -7.91 3.99
CA ASN A 49 11.18 -6.52 3.55
C ASN A 49 10.94 -6.43 2.04
N GLU A 50 10.28 -5.37 1.58
CA GLU A 50 10.11 -5.08 0.15
C GLU A 50 10.49 -3.64 -0.19
N SER A 51 10.73 -3.37 -1.46
CA SER A 51 10.64 -2.01 -2.00
C SER A 51 9.35 -1.88 -2.81
N ILE A 52 8.71 -0.72 -2.72
CA ILE A 52 7.60 -0.33 -3.60
C ILE A 52 8.05 0.94 -4.33
N ALA A 53 8.11 0.91 -5.67
CA ALA A 53 8.36 2.16 -6.41
C ALA A 53 7.10 3.03 -6.39
N TYR A 54 7.29 4.33 -6.22
CA TYR A 54 6.23 5.33 -6.16
C TYR A 54 6.47 6.43 -7.20
N ALA A 55 5.38 6.89 -7.82
CA ALA A 55 5.37 8.11 -8.61
C ALA A 55 3.99 8.76 -8.56
N GLU A 56 3.94 10.09 -8.73
CA GLU A 56 2.68 10.76 -9.03
C GLU A 56 2.13 10.21 -10.35
N ARG A 57 0.87 9.76 -10.38
CA ARG A 57 0.27 9.18 -11.59
C ARG A 57 0.27 10.15 -12.78
N SER A 58 0.29 11.45 -12.52
CA SER A 58 0.36 12.51 -13.53
C SER A 58 1.64 12.49 -14.38
N VAL A 59 2.73 11.88 -13.87
CA VAL A 59 4.01 11.77 -14.59
C VAL A 59 4.20 10.41 -15.28
N LEU A 60 3.20 9.53 -15.18
CA LEU A 60 3.22 8.20 -15.80
C LEU A 60 2.36 8.17 -17.06
N THR A 61 2.67 7.24 -17.96
CA THR A 61 1.91 7.01 -19.19
C THR A 61 0.94 5.85 -18.98
N ALA A 62 -0.35 6.06 -19.23
CA ALA A 62 -1.34 4.98 -19.15
C ALA A 62 -1.07 3.90 -20.21
N GLU A 63 -1.15 2.64 -19.80
CA GLU A 63 -1.03 1.47 -20.65
C GLU A 63 -2.38 0.77 -20.75
N GLY A 64 -3.21 1.23 -21.68
CA GLY A 64 -4.59 0.76 -21.85
C GLY A 64 -5.60 1.45 -20.95
N ASP A 65 -6.83 0.92 -20.96
CA ASP A 65 -7.95 1.48 -20.22
C ASP A 65 -7.99 0.99 -18.77
N PHE A 66 -8.65 1.76 -17.91
CA PHE A 66 -8.94 1.35 -16.55
C PHE A 66 -9.96 0.20 -16.55
N ASN A 67 -9.70 -0.85 -15.77
CA ASN A 67 -10.60 -1.98 -15.60
C ASN A 67 -11.44 -1.79 -14.34
N GLU A 68 -12.73 -1.50 -14.51
CA GLU A 68 -13.67 -1.25 -13.41
C GLU A 68 -13.91 -2.50 -12.53
N ASP A 69 -13.95 -3.69 -13.13
CA ASP A 69 -14.22 -4.95 -12.42
C ASP A 69 -13.14 -5.28 -11.38
N SER A 70 -11.88 -4.98 -11.71
CA SER A 70 -10.72 -5.27 -10.88
C SER A 70 -10.11 -4.04 -10.19
N ASP A 71 -10.70 -2.85 -10.37
CA ASP A 71 -10.25 -1.59 -9.78
C ASP A 71 -8.75 -1.34 -10.00
N ILE A 72 -8.33 -1.41 -11.27
CA ILE A 72 -6.92 -1.31 -11.68
C ILE A 72 -6.74 -0.62 -13.04
N GLY A 73 -5.70 0.20 -13.14
CA GLY A 73 -5.15 0.71 -14.39
C GLY A 73 -3.63 0.53 -14.40
N PHE A 74 -3.07 0.19 -15.56
CA PHE A 74 -1.64 -0.01 -15.72
C PHE A 74 -0.97 1.23 -16.30
N PHE A 75 0.27 1.47 -15.88
CA PHE A 75 1.03 2.66 -16.25
C PHE A 75 2.49 2.30 -16.45
N GLY A 76 3.10 2.86 -17.50
CA GLY A 76 4.53 2.80 -17.79
C GLY A 76 5.24 4.07 -17.32
N GLY A 77 6.44 3.91 -16.76
CA GLY A 77 7.28 5.01 -16.31
C GLY A 77 8.30 4.59 -15.24
N SER A 78 8.94 5.57 -14.61
CA SER A 78 9.88 5.35 -13.50
C SER A 78 9.30 5.91 -12.21
N GLY A 79 9.67 5.30 -11.08
CA GLY A 79 9.27 5.75 -9.74
C GLY A 79 10.40 5.55 -8.74
N ASP A 80 10.32 6.31 -7.66
CA ASP A 80 11.32 6.27 -6.59
C ASP A 80 11.04 5.09 -5.65
N PRO A 81 12.06 4.26 -5.34
CA PRO A 81 11.87 3.10 -4.48
C PRO A 81 11.71 3.52 -3.01
N ILE A 82 10.62 3.08 -2.39
CA ILE A 82 10.41 3.20 -0.95
C ILE A 82 10.63 1.83 -0.31
N TYR A 83 11.62 1.75 0.56
CA TYR A 83 11.92 0.55 1.33
C TYR A 83 10.94 0.40 2.50
N LEU A 84 10.23 -0.71 2.58
CA LEU A 84 9.34 -1.07 3.69
C LEU A 84 9.94 -2.26 4.46
N ARG A 85 10.12 -2.07 5.77
CA ARG A 85 10.54 -3.12 6.70
C ARG A 85 9.34 -3.88 7.22
N GLU A 86 9.59 -5.05 7.80
CA GLU A 86 8.58 -5.72 8.62
C GLU A 86 8.03 -4.76 9.68
N GLY A 87 6.70 -4.64 9.74
CA GLY A 87 6.00 -3.70 10.62
C GLY A 87 5.83 -2.27 10.07
N ASP A 88 6.41 -1.93 8.91
CA ASP A 88 6.08 -0.70 8.20
C ASP A 88 4.71 -0.83 7.50
N SER A 89 4.02 0.30 7.36
CA SER A 89 2.81 0.47 6.56
C SER A 89 2.96 1.63 5.59
N ALA A 90 2.22 1.54 4.48
CA ALA A 90 2.11 2.60 3.48
C ALA A 90 0.65 2.77 3.07
N VAL A 91 0.23 4.03 2.88
CA VAL A 91 -1.07 4.39 2.32
C VAL A 91 -0.85 5.02 0.96
N PHE A 92 -1.56 4.53 -0.04
CA PHE A 92 -1.52 5.02 -1.41
C PHE A 92 -2.91 5.48 -1.85
N PHE A 93 -2.99 6.69 -2.38
CA PHE A 93 -4.19 7.29 -2.93
C PHE A 93 -4.41 6.87 -4.39
N PRO A 94 -5.60 7.14 -4.97
CA PRO A 94 -5.87 6.85 -6.39
C PRO A 94 -4.88 7.51 -7.38
N GLU A 95 -4.29 8.64 -6.99
CA GLU A 95 -3.32 9.40 -7.78
C GLU A 95 -1.88 8.89 -7.61
N ASP A 96 -1.65 7.87 -6.79
CA ASP A 96 -0.33 7.33 -6.50
C ASP A 96 -0.07 6.08 -7.35
N GLY A 97 0.76 6.26 -8.39
CA GLY A 97 1.34 5.16 -9.14
C GLY A 97 2.28 4.35 -8.24
N ARG A 98 2.12 3.02 -8.26
CA ARG A 98 2.91 2.14 -7.40
C ARG A 98 3.26 0.80 -8.05
N ALA A 99 4.51 0.37 -7.90
CA ALA A 99 4.98 -0.95 -8.32
C ALA A 99 5.49 -1.74 -7.10
N PRO A 100 4.64 -2.61 -6.50
CA PRO A 100 5.02 -3.40 -5.34
C PRO A 100 5.84 -4.64 -5.70
N GLY A 101 6.47 -5.28 -4.71
CA GLY A 101 7.17 -6.55 -4.89
C GLY A 101 8.57 -6.41 -5.48
N LEU A 102 9.18 -5.22 -5.40
CA LEU A 102 10.55 -5.00 -5.83
C LEU A 102 11.54 -5.50 -4.77
N THR A 103 12.70 -5.94 -5.24
CA THR A 103 13.80 -6.39 -4.39
C THR A 103 14.22 -5.31 -3.39
N ALA A 104 14.42 -5.72 -2.15
CA ALA A 104 14.81 -4.85 -1.06
C ALA A 104 16.31 -5.03 -0.80
N LYS A 105 17.11 -3.97 -1.02
CA LYS A 105 18.58 -3.99 -0.80
C LYS A 105 19.35 -5.11 -1.53
N GLY A 106 19.00 -5.35 -2.80
CA GLY A 106 19.82 -6.17 -3.72
C GLY A 106 19.49 -7.66 -3.75
N GLU A 107 18.92 -8.24 -2.69
CA GLU A 107 18.61 -9.67 -2.64
C GLU A 107 17.11 -9.96 -2.56
N PRO A 108 16.56 -10.85 -3.41
CA PRO A 108 15.18 -11.27 -3.32
C PRO A 108 14.88 -11.88 -1.95
N SER A 109 13.71 -11.58 -1.39
CA SER A 109 13.25 -12.17 -0.14
C SER A 109 11.79 -12.57 -0.23
N ARG A 110 11.39 -13.55 0.57
CA ARG A 110 9.98 -13.92 0.70
C ARG A 110 9.27 -12.86 1.53
N VAL A 111 8.30 -12.19 0.92
CA VAL A 111 7.50 -11.17 1.59
C VAL A 111 6.06 -11.64 1.75
N ARG A 112 5.52 -11.51 2.96
CA ARG A 112 4.09 -11.67 3.23
C ARG A 112 3.55 -10.34 3.76
N LYS A 113 2.39 -9.92 3.26
CA LYS A 113 1.81 -8.60 3.55
C LYS A 113 0.29 -8.58 3.40
N ALA A 114 -0.38 -7.74 4.18
CA ALA A 114 -1.79 -7.43 4.01
C ALA A 114 -1.97 -6.15 3.16
N VAL A 115 -2.97 -6.14 2.28
CA VAL A 115 -3.38 -4.94 1.52
C VAL A 115 -4.85 -4.69 1.81
N PHE A 116 -5.16 -3.49 2.30
CA PHE A 116 -6.53 -3.06 2.56
C PHE A 116 -6.96 -2.07 1.47
N LYS A 117 -8.08 -2.37 0.81
CA LYS A 117 -8.71 -1.47 -0.16
C LYS A 117 -9.81 -0.70 0.57
N ILE A 118 -9.67 0.63 0.61
CA ILE A 118 -10.65 1.54 1.20
C ILE A 118 -11.41 2.18 0.05
N ARG A 119 -12.74 2.13 0.10
CA ARG A 119 -13.62 2.84 -0.83
C ARG A 119 -14.27 3.99 -0.09
N ASP A 120 -14.25 5.17 -0.69
CA ASP A 120 -15.11 6.28 -0.30
C ASP A 120 -16.53 5.89 -0.73
N ARG A 121 -17.50 6.10 0.16
CA ARG A 121 -18.90 5.72 -0.08
C ARG A 121 -19.58 6.73 -0.98
#